data_AF-A0A0F4YIZ4-F1
#
_entry.id   AF-A0A0F4YIZ4-F1
#
_cell.length_a   1.000
_cell.length_b   1.000
_cell.length_c   1.000
_cell.angle_alpha   90.00
_cell.angle_beta   90.00
_cell.angle_gamma   90.00
#
_symmetry.space_group_name_H-M   'P 1'
#
loop_
_entity.id
_entity.type
_entity.pdbx_description
1 polymer ?
#
loop_
_entity_poly.entity_id
_entity_poly.type
_entity_poly.pdbx_seq_one_letter_code
_entity_poly.pdbx_strand_id
1 'polypeptide(L)'
;HRILIPSLLNPTIYPPEASQPEHLLQFMHSLHALLANNAHRVTAMITLPLSLYPRSTGLVRWVELLCDGVIELCPFPHSADALATSGAATAHEEPPQGMLKTHKLPVLHERGGGSDQNIGEDWAFTLSRRKFEIKPFSLPPAEGDKEAQQGNAGSSMPKKADLEF
;
A
#
# COMPACT_ATOMS: atom_id res chain seq x y z
N HIS A 1 17.09 14.42 -9.58
CA HIS A 1 17.26 14.63 -8.13
C HIS A 1 16.12 13.97 -7.38
N ARG A 2 16.41 13.38 -6.22
CA ARG A 2 15.43 12.72 -5.35
C ARG A 2 15.41 13.46 -4.03
N ILE A 3 14.26 14.00 -3.66
CA ILE A 3 14.04 14.67 -2.37
C ILE A 3 13.39 13.64 -1.44
N LEU A 4 13.96 13.45 -0.26
CA LEU A 4 13.45 12.51 0.75
C LEU A 4 13.17 13.28 2.03
N ILE A 5 11.92 13.22 2.51
CA ILE A 5 11.51 13.81 3.78
C ILE A 5 10.97 12.69 4.67
N PRO A 6 11.84 12.00 5.42
CA PRO A 6 11.41 10.97 6.34
C PRO A 6 10.74 11.60 7.56
N SER A 7 9.64 10.99 8.03
CA SER A 7 8.97 11.36 9.27
C SER A 7 8.69 12.86 9.41
N LEU A 8 8.04 13.44 8.39
CA LEU A 8 7.58 14.83 8.41
C LEU A 8 6.80 15.10 9.70
N LEU A 9 7.01 16.26 10.31
CA LEU A 9 6.41 16.66 11.59
C LEU A 9 6.74 15.76 12.80
N ASN A 10 7.83 14.99 12.75
CA ASN A 10 8.32 14.31 13.95
C ASN A 10 8.67 15.33 15.04
N PRO A 11 8.08 15.27 16.25
CA PRO A 11 8.25 16.27 17.30
C PRO A 11 9.68 16.32 17.87
N THR A 12 10.54 15.35 17.56
CA THR A 12 11.96 15.37 17.93
C THR A 12 12.79 16.30 17.04
N ILE A 13 12.28 16.67 15.86
CA ILE A 13 12.99 17.45 14.83
C ILE A 13 12.25 18.75 14.52
N TYR A 14 10.92 18.69 14.45
CA TYR A 14 10.07 19.81 14.08
C TYR A 14 9.50 20.52 15.31
N PRO A 15 9.51 21.85 15.35
CA PRO A 15 8.86 22.60 16.42
C PRO A 15 7.33 22.49 16.27
N PRO A 16 6.55 22.69 17.36
CA PRO A 16 5.09 22.54 17.34
C PRO A 16 4.39 23.40 16.28
N GLU A 17 4.90 24.60 16.02
CA GLU A 17 4.33 25.57 15.07
C GLU A 17 4.41 25.06 13.62
N ALA A 18 5.34 24.15 13.32
CA ALA A 18 5.45 23.54 11.99
C ALA A 18 4.22 22.72 11.60
N SER A 19 3.43 22.27 12.57
CA SER A 19 2.17 21.56 12.33
C SER A 19 0.98 22.48 12.03
N GLN A 20 1.15 23.79 12.17
CA GLN A 20 0.10 24.76 11.84
C GLN A 20 -0.10 24.81 10.30
N PRO A 21 -1.36 24.91 9.82
CA PRO A 21 -1.67 24.90 8.39
C PRO A 21 -0.90 25.94 7.57
N GLU A 22 -0.72 27.14 8.09
CA GLU A 22 0.00 28.25 7.45
C GLU A 22 1.45 27.90 7.12
N HIS A 23 2.12 27.13 7.98
CA HIS A 23 3.51 26.71 7.77
C HIS A 23 3.57 25.45 6.89
N LEU A 24 2.80 24.43 7.24
CA LEU A 24 2.86 23.14 6.57
C LEU A 24 2.33 23.21 5.13
N LEU A 25 1.15 23.80 4.94
CA LEU A 25 0.51 23.82 3.62
C LEU A 25 1.24 24.76 2.68
N GLN A 26 1.80 25.87 3.18
CA GLN A 26 2.65 26.73 2.37
C GLN A 26 3.91 25.98 1.91
N PHE A 27 4.58 25.25 2.81
CA PHE A 27 5.72 24.41 2.46
C PHE A 27 5.36 23.36 1.41
N MET A 28 4.29 22.60 1.63
CA MET A 28 3.84 21.54 0.72
C MET A 28 3.47 22.11 -0.65
N HIS A 29 2.79 23.25 -0.69
CA HIS A 29 2.42 23.94 -1.93
C HIS A 29 3.65 24.43 -2.70
N SER A 30 4.62 25.03 -2.01
CA SER A 30 5.90 25.45 -2.63
C SER A 30 6.71 24.25 -3.14
N LEU A 31 6.72 23.14 -2.41
CA LEU A 31 7.36 21.91 -2.85
C LEU A 31 6.69 21.33 -4.10
N HIS A 32 5.35 21.26 -4.11
CA HIS A 32 4.59 20.84 -5.27
C HIS A 32 4.91 21.71 -6.50
N ALA A 33 4.91 23.04 -6.36
CA ALA A 33 5.27 23.96 -7.45
C ALA A 33 6.70 23.71 -7.98
N LEU A 34 7.66 23.43 -7.10
CA LEU A 34 9.03 23.08 -7.50
C LEU A 34 9.07 21.78 -8.31
N LEU A 35 8.33 20.76 -7.89
CA LEU A 35 8.24 19.46 -8.55
C LEU A 35 7.55 19.58 -9.91
N ALA A 36 6.42 20.28 -9.98
CA ALA A 36 5.67 20.51 -11.22
C ALA A 36 6.51 21.22 -12.28
N ASN A 37 7.27 22.25 -11.90
CA ASN A 37 8.17 22.98 -12.81
C ASN A 37 9.37 22.15 -13.29
N ASN A 38 9.69 21.04 -12.62
CA ASN A 38 10.83 20.20 -12.91
C ASN A 38 10.45 18.71 -13.02
N ALA A 39 9.25 18.41 -13.52
CA ALA A 39 8.62 17.09 -13.43
C ALA A 39 9.47 15.93 -13.98
N HIS A 40 10.31 16.18 -14.99
CA HIS A 40 11.20 15.15 -15.57
C HIS A 40 12.53 14.95 -14.84
N ARG A 41 12.84 15.81 -13.86
CA ARG A 41 14.15 15.87 -13.21
C ARG A 41 14.10 15.74 -11.71
N VAL A 42 12.97 15.99 -11.06
CA VAL A 42 12.85 15.99 -9.60
C VAL A 42 11.66 15.15 -9.18
N THR A 43 11.85 14.31 -8.16
CA THR A 43 10.81 13.55 -7.49
C THR A 43 10.98 13.69 -5.99
N ALA A 44 9.88 13.67 -5.23
CA ALA A 44 9.90 13.71 -3.77
C ALA A 44 9.18 12.49 -3.19
N MET A 45 9.72 11.96 -2.10
CA MET A 45 9.05 10.98 -1.24
C MET A 45 9.02 11.53 0.18
N ILE A 46 7.82 11.56 0.76
CA ILE A 46 7.52 12.14 2.06
C ILE A 46 6.81 11.07 2.87
N THR A 47 7.18 10.90 4.13
CA THR A 47 6.48 9.99 5.05
C THR A 47 5.98 10.77 6.26
N LEU A 48 4.76 10.48 6.72
CA LEU A 48 4.09 11.15 7.83
C LEU A 48 3.57 10.10 8.83
N PRO A 49 3.91 10.19 10.13
CA PRO A 49 3.43 9.23 11.12
C PRO A 49 1.96 9.47 11.47
N LEU A 50 1.08 8.58 11.01
CA LEU A 50 -0.37 8.72 11.18
C LEU A 50 -0.86 8.50 12.62
N SER A 51 -0.04 7.91 13.50
CA SER A 51 -0.32 7.82 14.93
C SER A 51 -0.35 9.20 15.61
N LEU A 52 0.41 10.16 15.09
CA LEU A 52 0.45 11.55 15.57
C LEU A 52 -0.44 12.46 14.74
N TYR A 53 -0.54 12.20 13.43
CA TYR A 53 -1.32 12.99 12.48
C TYR A 53 -2.34 12.09 11.77
N PRO A 54 -3.51 11.82 12.39
CA PRO A 54 -4.51 10.93 11.79
C PRO A 54 -5.03 11.48 10.46
N ARG A 55 -5.28 10.57 9.50
CA ARG A 55 -5.86 10.92 8.18
C ARG A 55 -7.25 11.52 8.24
N SER A 56 -7.97 11.29 9.35
CA SER A 56 -9.28 11.91 9.60
C SER A 56 -9.19 13.43 9.83
N THR A 57 -8.00 13.98 10.04
CA THR A 57 -7.80 15.42 10.19
C THR A 57 -7.76 16.14 8.85
N GLY A 58 -8.33 17.35 8.80
CA GLY A 58 -8.32 18.16 7.58
C GLY A 58 -6.91 18.51 7.10
N LEU A 59 -5.96 18.70 8.03
CA LEU A 59 -4.57 19.01 7.71
C LEU A 59 -3.92 17.93 6.85
N VAL A 60 -4.02 16.66 7.27
CA VAL A 60 -3.47 15.53 6.51
C VAL A 60 -4.18 15.39 5.17
N ARG A 61 -5.50 15.62 5.12
CA ARG A 61 -6.24 15.58 3.87
C ARG A 61 -5.76 16.64 2.87
N TRP A 62 -5.44 17.84 3.33
CA TRP A 62 -4.86 18.89 2.48
C TRP A 62 -3.46 18.53 1.98
N VAL A 63 -2.62 17.94 2.84
CA VAL A 63 -1.30 17.43 2.44
C VAL A 63 -1.45 16.38 1.34
N GLU A 64 -2.39 15.45 1.46
CA GLU A 64 -2.66 14.43 0.43
C GLU A 64 -3.10 15.01 -0.91
N LEU A 65 -3.92 16.07 -0.90
CA LEU A 65 -4.38 16.73 -2.12
C LEU A 65 -3.21 17.34 -2.91
N LEU A 66 -2.19 17.85 -2.20
CA LEU A 66 -0.97 18.44 -2.78
C LEU A 66 0.07 17.40 -3.21
N CYS A 67 -0.14 16.12 -2.91
CA CYS A 67 0.73 15.02 -3.33
C CYS A 67 0.14 14.33 -4.57
N ASP A 68 0.98 13.97 -5.54
CA ASP A 68 0.54 13.28 -6.77
C ASP A 68 0.14 11.82 -6.52
N GLY A 69 0.72 11.21 -5.48
CA GLY A 69 0.43 9.85 -5.05
C GLY A 69 0.44 9.73 -3.53
N VAL A 70 -0.43 8.87 -3.01
CA VAL A 70 -0.62 8.65 -1.57
C VAL A 70 -0.84 7.16 -1.33
N ILE A 71 0.06 6.57 -0.54
CA ILE A 71 -0.06 5.21 -0.03
C ILE A 71 -0.03 5.24 1.51
N GLU A 72 -0.75 4.33 2.13
CA GLU A 72 -0.83 4.18 3.58
C GLU A 72 -0.40 2.77 3.97
N LEU A 73 0.50 2.67 4.95
CA LEU A 73 0.83 1.40 5.60
C LEU A 73 -0.03 1.28 6.87
N CYS A 74 -0.80 0.21 6.96
CA CYS A 74 -1.62 -0.14 8.11
C CYS A 74 -1.07 -1.43 8.74
N PRO A 75 -0.11 -1.35 9.67
CA PRO A 75 0.41 -2.52 10.38
C PRO A 75 -0.72 -3.26 11.11
N PHE A 76 -0.65 -4.59 11.12
CA PHE A 76 -1.56 -5.37 11.95
C PHE A 76 -1.25 -5.19 13.43
N PRO A 77 -2.25 -5.32 14.32
CA PRO A 77 -1.98 -5.39 15.74
C PRO A 77 -1.08 -6.60 16.03
N HIS A 78 -0.22 -6.50 17.04
CA HIS A 78 0.75 -7.55 17.39
C HIS A 78 0.07 -8.88 17.80
N SER A 79 -1.25 -8.87 18.02
CA SER A 79 -2.07 -10.06 18.25
C SER A 79 -2.46 -10.83 16.98
N ALA A 80 -2.19 -10.30 15.79
CA ALA A 80 -2.57 -10.90 14.52
C ALA A 80 -1.60 -11.99 14.02
N ASP A 81 -0.42 -12.15 14.67
CA ASP A 81 0.55 -13.19 14.35
C ASP A 81 -0.06 -14.61 14.37
N ALA A 82 -1.11 -14.81 15.16
CA ALA A 82 -1.84 -16.07 15.25
C ALA A 82 -2.69 -16.40 14.00
N LEU A 83 -3.19 -15.40 13.26
CA LEU A 83 -4.06 -15.66 12.09
C LEU A 83 -3.26 -16.07 10.83
N ALA A 84 -2.00 -15.67 10.74
CA ALA A 84 -1.22 -15.83 9.52
C ALA A 84 -0.54 -17.20 9.36
N THR A 85 -0.68 -18.09 10.36
CA THR A 85 -0.02 -19.41 10.40
C THR A 85 -0.93 -20.58 10.01
N SER A 86 -2.21 -20.33 9.74
CA SER A 86 -3.24 -21.39 9.61
C SER A 86 -3.43 -21.97 8.20
N GLY A 87 -2.61 -21.57 7.22
CA GLY A 87 -2.74 -22.01 5.82
C GLY A 87 -1.57 -22.88 5.35
N ALA A 88 -1.83 -24.14 5.00
CA ALA A 88 -0.81 -25.05 4.45
C ALA A 88 -0.17 -24.55 3.12
N ALA A 89 -0.83 -23.63 2.42
CA ALA A 89 -0.36 -23.07 1.14
C ALA A 89 0.71 -21.97 1.30
N THR A 90 0.85 -21.37 2.49
CA THR A 90 1.79 -20.25 2.74
C THR A 90 2.84 -20.59 3.81
N ALA A 91 2.98 -21.85 4.19
CA ALA A 91 3.85 -22.29 5.29
C ALA A 91 5.35 -21.93 5.15
N HIS A 92 5.80 -21.58 3.94
CA HIS A 92 7.18 -21.17 3.66
C HIS A 92 7.36 -19.65 3.47
N GLU A 93 6.28 -18.87 3.44
CA GLU A 93 6.34 -17.41 3.29
C GLU A 93 6.20 -16.72 4.65
N GLU A 94 6.92 -15.61 4.85
CA GLU A 94 6.73 -14.79 6.05
C GLU A 94 5.31 -14.20 6.03
N PRO A 95 4.58 -14.27 7.18
CA PRO A 95 3.22 -13.78 7.25
C PRO A 95 3.15 -12.27 6.97
N PRO A 96 2.07 -11.79 6.35
CA PRO A 96 1.87 -10.35 6.12
C PRO A 96 1.83 -9.60 7.45
N GLN A 97 2.57 -8.50 7.54
CA GLN A 97 2.70 -7.68 8.75
C GLN A 97 1.73 -6.50 8.79
N GLY A 98 1.04 -6.25 7.68
CA GLY A 98 0.00 -5.23 7.59
C GLY A 98 -0.51 -5.07 6.17
N MET A 99 -1.51 -4.19 6.06
CA MET A 99 -2.11 -3.81 4.79
C MET A 99 -1.42 -2.59 4.21
N LEU A 100 -1.31 -2.54 2.88
CA LEU A 100 -0.97 -1.35 2.12
C LEU A 100 -2.22 -0.86 1.41
N LYS A 101 -2.63 0.37 1.68
CA LYS A 101 -3.77 1.01 1.03
C LYS A 101 -3.29 2.07 0.05
N THR A 102 -3.79 2.00 -1.17
CA THR A 102 -3.51 3.00 -2.21
C THR A 102 -4.66 4.01 -2.23
N HIS A 103 -4.37 5.27 -1.90
CA HIS A 103 -5.39 6.34 -1.86
C HIS A 103 -5.36 7.23 -3.10
N LYS A 104 -4.18 7.41 -3.69
CA LYS A 104 -3.98 8.17 -4.93
C LYS A 104 -2.79 7.61 -5.69
N LEU A 105 -2.97 7.31 -6.97
CA LEU A 105 -1.90 6.94 -7.90
C LEU A 105 -1.51 8.12 -8.81
N PRO A 106 -0.19 8.37 -8.99
CA PRO A 106 0.29 9.38 -9.93
C PRO A 106 -0.24 9.13 -11.36
N VAL A 107 -0.49 10.20 -12.11
CA VAL A 107 -0.93 10.20 -13.54
C VAL A 107 -2.34 9.63 -13.80
N LEU A 108 -2.74 8.56 -13.11
CA LEU A 108 -4.04 7.89 -13.28
C LEU A 108 -5.20 8.71 -12.71
N HIS A 109 -5.01 9.31 -11.52
CA HIS A 109 -6.06 10.13 -10.89
C HIS A 109 -6.28 11.48 -11.58
N GLU A 110 -5.24 12.07 -12.17
CA GLU A 110 -5.34 13.41 -12.78
C GLU A 110 -6.06 13.41 -14.12
N ARG A 111 -6.16 12.25 -14.78
CA ARG A 111 -6.83 12.08 -16.08
C ARG A 111 -8.25 11.52 -15.97
N GLY A 112 -8.82 11.47 -14.76
CA GLY A 112 -10.17 10.93 -14.54
C GLY A 112 -10.26 9.40 -14.66
N GLY A 113 -9.16 8.68 -14.42
CA GLY A 113 -9.10 7.22 -14.45
C GLY A 113 -9.80 6.56 -13.27
N GLY A 114 -11.13 6.59 -13.24
CA GLY A 114 -11.97 5.97 -12.21
C GLY A 114 -12.14 4.45 -12.32
N SER A 115 -11.25 3.74 -13.01
CA SER A 115 -11.38 2.31 -13.34
C SER A 115 -10.01 1.62 -13.36
N ASP A 116 -9.17 1.86 -12.35
CA ASP A 116 -7.97 1.04 -12.17
C ASP A 116 -8.24 -0.05 -11.11
N GLN A 117 -8.02 -1.31 -11.46
CA GLN A 117 -8.25 -2.48 -10.61
C GLN A 117 -7.42 -2.42 -9.31
N ASN A 118 -6.31 -1.67 -9.33
CA ASN A 118 -5.44 -1.44 -8.19
C ASN A 118 -6.06 -0.53 -7.10
N ILE A 119 -7.10 0.25 -7.40
CA ILE A 119 -7.81 1.12 -6.45
C ILE A 119 -8.97 0.32 -5.85
N GLY A 120 -8.68 -0.41 -4.77
CA GLY A 120 -9.66 -1.27 -4.08
C GLY A 120 -9.16 -2.70 -3.86
N GLU A 121 -8.06 -3.09 -4.50
CA GLU A 121 -7.33 -4.29 -4.14
C GLU A 121 -6.62 -4.11 -2.80
N ASP A 122 -6.86 -5.05 -1.90
CA ASP A 122 -6.21 -5.14 -0.61
C ASP A 122 -4.79 -5.69 -0.81
N TRP A 123 -3.78 -4.83 -0.68
CA TRP A 123 -2.37 -5.24 -0.72
C TRP A 123 -1.87 -5.50 0.70
N ALA A 124 -0.97 -6.46 0.85
CA ALA A 124 -0.25 -6.73 2.09
C ALA A 124 1.24 -6.47 1.92
N PHE A 125 1.88 -6.01 3.00
CA PHE A 125 3.32 -5.86 3.05
C PHE A 125 3.95 -6.81 4.07
N THR A 126 5.16 -7.26 3.75
CA THR A 126 6.00 -8.07 4.62
C THR A 126 7.41 -7.48 4.64
N LEU A 127 7.92 -7.16 5.84
CA LEU A 127 9.29 -6.73 6.06
C LEU A 127 10.10 -7.87 6.69
N SER A 128 11.01 -8.42 5.90
CA SER A 128 12.01 -9.38 6.36
C SER A 128 13.32 -8.68 6.71
N ARG A 129 14.32 -9.43 7.17
CA ARG A 129 15.68 -8.89 7.40
C ARG A 129 16.36 -8.33 6.15
N ARG A 130 15.95 -8.73 4.94
CA ARG A 130 16.67 -8.42 3.69
C ARG A 130 15.81 -7.75 2.61
N LYS A 131 14.49 -7.87 2.69
CA LYS A 131 13.55 -7.35 1.69
C LYS A 131 12.27 -6.82 2.33
N PHE A 132 11.71 -5.80 1.70
CA PHE A 132 10.35 -5.34 1.88
C PHE A 132 9.55 -5.80 0.65
N GLU A 133 8.50 -6.58 0.86
CA GLU A 133 7.69 -7.20 -0.20
C GLU A 133 6.24 -6.71 -0.10
N ILE A 134 5.63 -6.43 -1.26
CA ILE A 134 4.22 -6.08 -1.38
C ILE A 134 3.58 -7.13 -2.30
N LYS A 135 2.50 -7.76 -1.85
CA LYS A 135 1.76 -8.80 -2.57
C LYS A 135 0.24 -8.60 -2.39
N PRO A 136 -0.61 -9.10 -3.30
CA PRO A 136 -2.05 -9.12 -3.07
C PRO A 136 -2.35 -9.85 -1.76
N PHE A 137 -3.17 -9.26 -0.90
CA PHE A 137 -3.59 -9.90 0.35
C PHE A 137 -4.62 -10.97 0.04
N SER A 138 -4.45 -12.14 0.62
CA SER A 138 -5.39 -13.25 0.53
C SER A 138 -5.62 -13.79 1.93
N LEU A 139 -6.88 -13.96 2.30
CA LEU A 139 -7.21 -14.59 3.58
C LEU A 139 -6.74 -16.06 3.56
N PRO A 140 -6.17 -16.56 4.66
CA PRO A 140 -5.92 -17.99 4.81
C PRO A 140 -7.22 -18.77 4.57
N PRO A 141 -7.18 -19.93 3.90
CA PRO A 141 -8.36 -20.77 3.74
C PRO A 141 -8.99 -21.06 5.10
N ALA A 142 -10.30 -20.84 5.25
CA ALA A 142 -10.99 -21.19 6.48
C ALA A 142 -10.92 -22.71 6.70
N GLU A 143 -10.65 -23.15 7.93
CA GLU A 143 -10.70 -24.58 8.28
C GLU A 143 -12.14 -25.11 8.09
N GLY A 144 -12.40 -25.69 6.92
CA GLY A 144 -13.73 -26.15 6.49
C GLY A 144 -13.86 -26.29 4.98
N ASP A 145 -13.11 -25.50 4.20
CA ASP A 145 -13.19 -25.48 2.73
C ASP A 145 -12.32 -26.58 2.04
N LYS A 146 -12.20 -27.75 2.65
CA LYS A 146 -11.47 -28.89 2.03
C LYS A 146 -12.24 -29.55 0.89
N GLU A 147 -13.54 -29.29 0.75
CA GLU A 147 -14.38 -29.92 -0.28
C GLU A 147 -14.29 -29.23 -1.65
N ALA A 148 -14.09 -27.90 -1.69
CA ALA A 148 -14.04 -27.14 -2.95
C ALA A 148 -12.73 -27.33 -3.74
N GLN A 149 -11.64 -27.81 -3.11
CA GLN A 149 -10.37 -28.07 -3.78
C GLN A 149 -10.19 -29.53 -4.25
N GLN A 150 -10.96 -30.49 -3.72
CA GLN A 150 -10.90 -31.89 -4.20
C GLN A 150 -11.76 -32.14 -5.45
N GLY A 151 -12.75 -31.28 -5.74
CA GLY A 151 -13.62 -31.42 -6.90
C GLY A 151 -12.96 -31.17 -8.26
N ASN A 152 -11.77 -30.56 -8.31
CA ASN A 152 -11.09 -30.22 -9.58
C ASN A 152 -9.89 -31.12 -9.91
N ALA A 153 -9.60 -32.15 -9.11
CA ALA A 153 -8.61 -33.18 -9.40
C ALA A 153 -9.21 -34.40 -10.15
N GLY A 154 -10.50 -34.35 -10.49
CA GLY A 154 -11.22 -35.40 -11.21
C GLY A 154 -11.52 -35.10 -12.68
N SER A 155 -11.08 -33.96 -13.23
CA SER A 155 -11.17 -33.72 -14.67
C SER A 155 -9.99 -34.40 -15.38
N SER A 156 -10.16 -35.69 -15.65
CA SER A 156 -9.37 -36.38 -16.66
C SER A 156 -9.58 -35.66 -17.99
N MET A 157 -8.71 -34.69 -18.31
CA MET A 157 -8.54 -34.24 -19.68
C MET A 157 -8.25 -35.49 -20.53
N PRO A 158 -9.07 -35.82 -21.54
CA PRO A 158 -8.78 -36.96 -22.39
C PRO A 158 -7.44 -36.70 -23.08
N LYS A 159 -6.55 -37.70 -23.01
CA LYS A 159 -5.25 -37.67 -23.68
C LYS A 159 -5.48 -37.43 -25.18
N LYS A 160 -4.69 -36.53 -25.77
CA LYS A 160 -4.63 -36.21 -27.20
C LYS A 160 -4.12 -37.39 -28.06
N ALA A 161 -4.75 -38.55 -27.97
CA ALA A 161 -4.43 -39.73 -28.76
C ALA A 161 -5.64 -40.30 -29.54
N ASP A 162 -6.83 -39.72 -29.39
CA ASP A 162 -8.08 -40.22 -30.02
C ASP A 162 -8.66 -39.28 -31.10
N LEU A 163 -7.81 -38.48 -31.74
CA LEU A 163 -8.20 -37.64 -32.88
C LEU A 163 -7.22 -37.83 -34.04
N GLU A 164 -7.22 -39.01 -34.65
CA GLU A 164 -6.79 -39.21 -36.05
C GLU A 164 -7.75 -40.19 -36.76
N PHE A 165 -8.46 -39.64 -37.74
CA PHE A 165 -9.23 -40.20 -38.88
C PHE A 165 -10.16 -41.40 -38.69
#